data_AF-A0A7J8NI02-F1
#
_entry.id   AF-A0A7J8NI02-F1
#
_cell.length_a   1.000
_cell.length_b   1.000
_cell.length_c   1.000
_cell.angle_alpha   90.00
_cell.angle_beta   90.00
_cell.angle_gamma   90.00
#
_symmetry.space_group_name_H-M   'P 1'
#
loop_
_entity.id
_entity.type
_entity.pdbx_description
1 polymer ?
#
loop_
_entity_poly.entity_id
_entity_poly.type
_entity_poly.pdbx_seq_one_letter_code
_entity_poly.pdbx_strand_id
1 'polypeptide(L)'
;MSSDDEYYIILHVGGHFVKDPYVRYVGGEVVRLKEDSNTISYFELCKIVKIGLGFNTVMLIYFHEPNTVGLQNNLNVIYDDTSTIAMLDF
;
A
#
# COMPACT_ATOMS: atom_id res chain seq x y z
N MET A 1 -2.41 -15.97 -25.08
CA MET A 1 -3.63 -16.08 -24.25
C MET A 1 -3.42 -15.16 -23.08
N SER A 2 -4.14 -14.03 -23.06
CA SER A 2 -4.03 -13.02 -22.01
C SER A 2 -4.66 -13.62 -20.77
N SER A 3 -3.87 -14.05 -19.79
CA SER A 3 -4.41 -14.17 -18.44
C SER A 3 -4.87 -12.76 -18.07
N ASP A 4 -6.17 -12.58 -17.88
CA ASP A 4 -6.69 -11.45 -17.14
C ASP A 4 -6.20 -11.61 -15.69
N ASP A 5 -4.90 -11.41 -15.49
CA ASP A 5 -4.28 -11.39 -14.18
C ASP A 5 -4.82 -10.12 -13.54
N GLU A 6 -5.93 -10.27 -12.82
CA GLU A 6 -6.56 -9.19 -12.07
C GLU A 6 -5.50 -8.64 -11.10
N TYR A 7 -4.97 -7.45 -11.42
CA TYR A 7 -3.99 -6.79 -10.58
C TYR A 7 -4.72 -6.20 -9.36
N TYR A 8 -4.24 -6.58 -8.17
CA TYR A 8 -4.80 -6.09 -6.92
C TYR A 8 -3.72 -5.37 -6.13
N ILE A 9 -3.99 -4.14 -5.76
CA ILE A 9 -3.12 -3.34 -4.90
C ILE A 9 -3.49 -3.64 -3.44
N ILE A 10 -2.51 -4.04 -2.63
CA ILE A 10 -2.70 -4.26 -1.20
C ILE A 10 -2.05 -3.11 -0.44
N LEU A 11 -2.89 -2.32 0.24
CA LEU A 11 -2.48 -1.17 1.03
C LEU A 11 -2.60 -1.45 2.52
N HIS A 12 -1.61 -1.00 3.29
CA HIS A 12 -1.65 -0.95 4.74
C HIS A 12 -1.83 0.50 5.20
N VAL A 13 -2.89 0.77 5.96
CA VAL A 13 -3.30 2.12 6.36
C VAL A 13 -3.66 2.21 7.85
N GLY A 14 -3.29 3.32 8.49
CA GLY A 14 -3.80 3.71 9.82
C GLY A 14 -3.15 3.01 11.02
N GLY A 15 -2.30 2.03 10.77
CA GLY A 15 -1.51 1.36 11.80
C GLY A 15 -0.20 2.07 12.11
N HIS A 16 0.51 1.50 13.07
CA HIS A 16 1.81 1.97 13.50
C HIS A 16 2.76 0.80 13.73
N PHE A 17 4.05 1.07 13.70
CA PHE A 17 5.07 0.08 13.97
C PHE A 17 5.36 -0.01 15.47
N VAL A 18 5.24 -1.22 16.03
CA VAL A 18 5.62 -1.54 17.41
C VAL A 18 6.81 -2.49 17.36
N LYS A 19 7.79 -2.34 18.25
CA LYS A 19 8.97 -3.21 18.34
C LYS A 19 8.95 -3.99 19.66
N ASP A 20 8.64 -5.30 19.63
CA ASP A 20 8.86 -6.21 20.77
C ASP A 20 8.64 -7.70 20.39
N PRO A 21 9.68 -8.57 20.36
CA PRO A 21 11.11 -8.29 20.20
C PRO A 21 11.48 -7.86 18.76
N TYR A 22 10.51 -7.98 17.84
CA TYR A 22 10.60 -7.68 16.41
C TYR A 22 9.67 -6.50 16.06
N VAL A 23 9.99 -5.71 15.03
CA VAL A 23 9.06 -4.70 14.50
C VAL A 23 7.84 -5.38 13.88
N ARG A 24 6.65 -4.87 14.16
CA ARG A 24 5.39 -5.37 13.63
C ARG A 24 4.46 -4.20 13.37
N TYR A 25 3.71 -4.27 12.27
CA TYR A 25 2.64 -3.32 11.98
C TYR A 25 1.40 -3.71 12.80
N VAL A 26 0.88 -2.79 13.61
CA VAL A 26 -0.22 -3.05 14.55
C VAL A 26 -1.28 -1.95 14.42
N GLY A 27 -2.55 -2.35 14.57
CA GLY A 27 -3.68 -1.43 14.65
C GLY A 27 -4.06 -0.75 13.33
N GLY A 28 -3.50 -1.19 12.19
CA GLY A 28 -3.87 -0.71 10.87
C GLY A 28 -4.79 -1.68 10.12
N GLU A 29 -5.40 -1.17 9.07
CA GLU A 29 -6.25 -1.92 8.16
C GLU A 29 -5.48 -2.32 6.90
N VAL A 30 -5.86 -3.47 6.33
CA VAL A 30 -5.34 -3.96 5.06
C VAL A 30 -6.47 -3.83 4.04
N VAL A 31 -6.26 -3.05 3.00
CA VAL A 31 -7.25 -2.82 1.95
C VAL A 31 -6.74 -3.36 0.64
N ARG A 32 -7.60 -4.14 -0.03
CA ARG A 32 -7.36 -4.68 -1.36
C ARG A 32 -8.16 -3.87 -2.38
N LEU A 33 -7.47 -3.20 -3.29
CA LEU A 33 -8.06 -2.40 -4.35
C LEU A 33 -7.92 -3.12 -5.69
N LYS A 34 -8.97 -3.07 -6.51
CA LYS A 34 -8.94 -3.53 -7.90
C LYS A 34 -8.86 -2.28 -8.77
N GLU A 35 -7.65 -1.92 -9.19
CA GLU A 35 -7.38 -0.73 -9.98
C GLU A 35 -6.43 -1.06 -11.13
N ASP A 36 -6.49 -0.28 -12.20
CA ASP A 36 -5.57 -0.43 -13.33
C ASP A 36 -4.19 0.12 -12.96
N SER A 37 -3.22 -0.79 -12.88
CA SER A 37 -1.82 -0.47 -12.58
C SER A 37 -1.23 0.56 -13.55
N ASN A 38 -1.74 0.69 -14.77
CA ASN A 38 -1.21 1.63 -15.75
C ASN A 38 -1.71 3.07 -15.56
N THR A 39 -2.74 3.29 -14.74
CA THR A 39 -3.41 4.60 -14.66
C THR A 39 -3.51 5.18 -13.26
N ILE A 40 -3.25 4.38 -12.22
CA ILE A 40 -3.35 4.86 -10.84
C ILE A 40 -2.18 5.79 -10.49
N SER A 41 -2.51 7.01 -10.06
CA SER A 41 -1.55 8.00 -9.57
C SER A 41 -1.55 8.07 -8.05
N TYR A 42 -0.52 8.68 -7.46
CA TYR A 42 -0.46 8.93 -6.02
C TYR A 42 -1.66 9.74 -5.54
N PHE A 43 -2.11 10.72 -6.34
CA PHE A 43 -3.24 11.57 -6.00
C PHE A 43 -4.55 10.78 -5.93
N GLU A 44 -4.82 9.90 -6.88
CA GLU A 44 -6.00 9.04 -6.86
C GLU A 44 -5.94 8.02 -5.73
N LEU A 45 -4.77 7.44 -5.46
CA LEU A 45 -4.55 6.57 -4.29
C LEU A 45 -4.88 7.32 -2.98
N CYS A 46 -4.40 8.56 -2.83
CA CYS A 46 -4.70 9.40 -1.69
C CYS A 46 -6.20 9.71 -1.54
N LYS A 47 -6.91 9.95 -2.65
CA LYS A 47 -8.36 10.15 -2.63
C LYS A 47 -9.10 8.90 -2.16
N ILE A 48 -8.73 7.73 -2.67
CA ILE A 48 -9.32 6.45 -2.26
C ILE A 48 -9.13 6.26 -0.75
N VAL A 49 -7.93 6.50 -0.24
CA VAL A 49 -7.62 6.35 1.18
C VAL A 49 -8.35 7.37 2.06
N LYS A 50 -8.39 8.65 1.65
CA LYS A 50 -9.04 9.70 2.44
C LYS A 50 -10.56 9.65 2.39
N ILE A 51 -11.11 9.56 1.19
CA ILE A 51 -12.55 9.68 0.93
C ILE A 51 -13.21 8.29 0.93
N GLY A 52 -12.61 7.34 0.22
CA GLY A 52 -13.16 5.98 0.09
C GLY A 52 -13.08 5.17 1.38
N LEU A 53 -12.00 5.33 2.15
CA LEU A 53 -11.78 4.60 3.40
C LEU A 53 -11.96 5.46 4.67
N GLY A 54 -12.20 6.76 4.52
CA GLY A 54 -12.54 7.66 5.65
C GLY A 54 -11.37 8.10 6.52
N PHE A 55 -10.13 7.94 6.07
CA PHE A 55 -8.96 8.32 6.83
C PHE A 55 -8.54 9.79 6.57
N ASN A 56 -9.09 10.70 7.37
CA ASN A 56 -9.02 12.15 7.12
C ASN A 56 -7.72 12.87 7.58
N THR A 57 -6.83 12.20 8.31
CA THR A 57 -5.56 12.78 8.82
C THR A 57 -4.33 12.21 8.11
N VAL A 58 -3.16 12.85 8.29
CA VAL A 58 -1.87 12.46 7.68
C VAL A 58 -1.71 10.94 7.74
N MET A 59 -1.80 10.32 6.57
CA MET A 59 -1.76 8.88 6.40
C MET A 59 -0.50 8.50 5.65
N LEU A 60 0.38 7.77 6.32
CA LEU A 60 1.42 7.02 5.65
C LEU A 60 0.74 5.79 5.04
N ILE A 61 0.74 5.74 3.72
CA ILE A 61 0.26 4.59 2.96
C ILE A 61 1.46 3.69 2.73
N TYR A 62 1.33 2.40 3.04
CA TYR A 62 2.39 1.42 2.79
C TYR A 62 1.92 0.35 1.82
N PHE A 63 2.83 -0.13 0.96
CA PHE A 63 2.63 -1.33 0.15
C PHE A 63 3.61 -2.42 0.54
N HIS A 64 3.23 -3.66 0.29
CA HIS A 64 4.05 -4.83 0.56
C HIS A 64 4.82 -5.28 -0.68
N GLU A 65 6.14 -5.24 -0.64
CA GLU A 65 7.03 -5.83 -1.65
C GLU A 65 7.05 -7.37 -1.49
N PRO A 66 6.63 -8.14 -2.49
CA PRO A 66 6.45 -9.59 -2.37
C PRO A 66 7.76 -10.39 -2.24
N ASN A 67 8.91 -9.83 -2.63
CA ASN A 67 10.17 -10.56 -2.78
C ASN A 67 11.12 -10.48 -1.56
N THR A 68 10.71 -9.81 -0.49
CA THR A 68 11.55 -9.59 0.69
C THR A 68 11.13 -10.49 1.86
N VAL A 69 12.10 -10.97 2.66
CA VAL A 69 11.84 -11.93 3.75
C VAL A 69 11.49 -11.18 5.03
N GLY A 70 10.19 -11.01 5.29
CA GLY A 70 9.61 -10.57 6.57
C GLY A 70 8.98 -9.18 6.54
N LEU A 71 7.74 -9.06 7.05
CA LEU A 71 6.88 -7.86 7.02
C LEU A 71 7.57 -6.51 7.29
N GLN A 72 8.61 -6.48 8.13
CA GLN A 72 9.38 -5.26 8.48
C GLN A 72 10.18 -4.69 7.32
N ASN A 73 10.78 -5.55 6.51
CA ASN A 73 11.62 -5.16 5.38
C ASN A 73 10.81 -5.04 4.08
N ASN A 74 9.51 -5.33 4.16
CA ASN A 74 8.65 -5.49 3.01
C ASN A 74 7.64 -4.34 2.87
N LEU A 75 7.49 -3.48 3.89
CA LEU A 75 6.54 -2.36 3.82
C LEU A 75 7.26 -1.07 3.40
N ASN A 76 7.00 -0.64 2.17
CA ASN A 76 7.53 0.59 1.60
C ASN A 76 6.46 1.69 1.63
N VAL A 77 6.86 2.92 1.92
CA VAL A 77 5.92 4.05 2.03
C VAL A 77 5.66 4.67 0.67
N ILE A 78 4.40 5.02 0.40
CA ILE A 78 3.98 5.73 -0.81
C ILE A 78 3.76 7.20 -0.45
N TYR A 79 4.53 8.09 -1.08
CA TYR A 79 4.52 9.52 -0.80
C TYR A 79 4.49 10.40 -2.06
N ASP A 80 4.61 9.80 -3.25
CA ASP A 80 4.60 10.46 -4.56
C ASP A 80 4.33 9.46 -5.70
N ASP A 81 4.32 9.96 -6.94
CA ASP A 81 4.12 9.10 -8.12
C ASP A 81 5.30 8.16 -8.36
N THR A 82 6.52 8.52 -7.96
CA THR A 82 7.69 7.64 -8.10
C THR A 82 7.57 6.40 -7.21
N SER A 83 7.19 6.57 -5.95
CA SER A 83 6.90 5.47 -5.03
C SER A 83 5.65 4.68 -5.42
N THR A 84 4.68 5.33 -6.09
CA THR A 84 3.51 4.65 -6.68
C THR A 84 3.92 3.76 -7.85
N ILE A 85 4.75 4.25 -8.77
CA ILE A 85 5.30 3.44 -9.88
C ILE A 85 6.13 2.28 -9.33
N ALA A 86 7.00 2.54 -8.34
CA ALA A 86 7.78 1.49 -7.70
C ALA A 86 6.90 0.38 -7.10
N MET A 87 5.76 0.72 -6.48
CA MET A 87 4.79 -0.28 -6.02
C MET A 87 4.23 -1.14 -7.16
N LEU A 88 3.98 -0.53 -8.32
CA LEU A 88 3.35 -1.19 -9.47
C LEU A 88 4.31 -2.10 -10.24
N ASP A 89 5.61 -1.82 -10.17
CA ASP A 89 6.67 -2.60 -10.81
C ASP A 89 6.97 -3.93 -10.09
N PHE A 90 6.37 -4.18 -8.93
CA PHE A 90 6.49 -5.42 -8.15
C PHE A 90 5.26 -6.32 -8.25
#